data_AF-A0A3E0IRR5-F1
#
_entry.id   AF-A0A3E0IRR5-F1
#
_cell.length_a   1.000
_cell.length_b   1.000
_cell.length_c   1.000
_cell.angle_alpha   90.00
_cell.angle_beta   90.00
_cell.angle_gamma   90.00
#
_symmetry.space_group_name_H-M   'P 1'
#
loop_
_entity.id
_entity.type
_entity.pdbx_description
1 polymer ?
#
loop_
_entity_poly.entity_id
_entity_poly.type
_entity_poly.pdbx_seq_one_letter_code
_entity_poly.pdbx_strand_id
1 'polypeptide(L)'
;MQVKEFLATVSYECMYVKVYSDTGNLYIDKNMQKKYILDDHHEGIFEVIYEFDHKEKLAIKNQNQILYANKHEVIPMLFSDYDIRTNKWTVFFYHKQWIKYNNEENKYCEVNISNLWELLAKHLKILNELQNQKYVLSMKKLLGDNIKKREDIIKLSNGKDSILKRYLKLRQSKLGRIQVKLWESRS
;
A
#
# COMPACT_ATOMS: atom_id res chain seq x y z
N MET A 1 25.32 15.44 8.34
CA MET A 1 24.23 16.31 7.85
C MET A 1 23.65 15.77 6.55
N GLN A 2 24.46 15.61 5.48
CA GLN A 2 24.01 15.17 4.15
C GLN A 2 23.25 13.84 4.08
N VAL A 3 23.63 12.81 4.86
CA VAL A 3 22.94 11.49 4.78
C VAL A 3 21.55 11.51 5.45
N LYS A 4 21.36 12.28 6.52
CA LYS A 4 20.03 12.40 7.15
C LYS A 4 19.06 13.15 6.24
N GLU A 5 19.54 14.22 5.61
CA GLU A 5 18.77 14.98 4.62
C GLU A 5 18.43 14.10 3.41
N PHE A 6 19.40 13.33 2.90
CA PHE A 6 19.16 12.37 1.82
C PHE A 6 18.11 11.32 2.21
N LEU A 7 18.19 10.75 3.41
CA LEU A 7 17.20 9.79 3.87
C LEU A 7 15.81 10.41 4.10
N ALA A 8 15.70 11.73 4.31
CA ALA A 8 14.40 12.38 4.37
C ALA A 8 13.76 12.53 2.97
N THR A 9 14.57 12.69 1.92
CA THR A 9 14.07 12.89 0.54
C THR A 9 13.74 11.59 -0.19
N VAL A 10 14.33 10.46 0.22
CA VAL A 10 14.05 9.15 -0.38
C VAL A 10 12.62 8.70 -0.05
N SER A 11 11.99 8.00 -1.00
CA SER A 11 10.67 7.40 -0.78
C SER A 11 10.77 6.25 0.20
N TYR A 12 9.86 6.20 1.18
CA TYR A 12 9.82 5.11 2.15
C TYR A 12 8.96 3.94 1.68
N GLU A 13 8.32 4.00 0.51
CA GLU A 13 7.49 2.91 0.04
C GLU A 13 8.28 1.60 -0.10
N CYS A 14 7.78 0.51 0.50
CA CYS A 14 8.43 -0.81 0.62
C CYS A 14 9.65 -0.85 1.56
N MET A 15 9.94 0.23 2.30
CA MET A 15 10.98 0.29 3.31
C MET A 15 10.47 -0.24 4.66
N TYR A 16 11.38 -0.71 5.52
CA TYR A 16 11.07 -0.91 6.93
C TYR A 16 11.41 0.33 7.75
N VAL A 17 10.55 0.64 8.71
CA VAL A 17 10.74 1.75 9.65
C VAL A 17 10.61 1.24 11.08
N LYS A 18 11.40 1.81 11.96
CA LYS A 18 11.31 1.56 13.40
C LYS A 18 10.61 2.72 14.09
N VAL A 19 9.68 2.39 14.98
CA VAL A 19 8.94 3.36 15.78
C VAL A 19 9.15 3.03 17.25
N TYR A 20 9.64 4.00 18.01
CA TYR A 20 9.77 3.89 19.47
C TYR A 20 8.52 4.44 20.16
N SER A 21 8.16 3.85 21.30
CA SER A 21 6.97 4.25 22.08
C SER A 21 7.09 5.66 22.67
N ASP A 22 8.31 6.14 22.93
CA ASP A 22 8.60 7.45 23.52
C ASP A 22 8.58 8.60 22.51
N THR A 23 8.99 8.36 21.25
CA THR A 23 9.10 9.41 20.22
C THR A 23 8.08 9.31 19.10
N GLY A 24 7.50 8.13 18.87
CA GLY A 24 6.67 7.86 17.70
C GLY A 24 5.19 7.86 18.00
N ASN A 25 4.41 8.67 17.28
CA ASN A 25 2.96 8.59 17.32
C ASN A 25 2.45 7.66 16.21
N LEU A 26 1.73 6.61 16.58
CA LEU A 26 0.99 5.76 15.66
C LEU A 26 -0.50 6.09 15.72
N TYR A 27 -1.19 5.88 14.60
CA TYR A 27 -2.62 6.17 14.48
C TYR A 27 -3.34 5.03 13.76
N ILE A 28 -4.57 4.76 14.17
CA ILE A 28 -5.39 3.67 13.59
C ILE A 28 -6.09 4.14 12.31
N ASP A 29 -6.35 5.45 12.20
CA ASP A 29 -7.06 6.05 11.08
C ASP A 29 -6.15 6.95 10.24
N LYS A 30 -6.50 7.05 8.95
CA LYS A 30 -5.75 7.84 7.97
C LYS A 30 -5.74 9.34 8.27
N ASN A 31 -6.74 9.85 9.00
CA ASN A 31 -6.83 11.26 9.39
C ASN A 31 -5.98 11.55 10.63
N MET A 32 -5.36 10.54 11.23
CA MET A 32 -4.48 10.63 12.40
C MET A 32 -5.17 11.26 13.63
N GLN A 33 -6.42 10.88 13.87
CA GLN A 33 -7.21 11.37 15.00
C GLN A 33 -7.19 10.42 16.21
N LYS A 34 -7.11 9.11 15.95
CA LYS A 34 -7.12 8.06 16.96
C LYS A 34 -5.72 7.49 17.12
N LYS A 35 -5.04 7.93 18.18
CA LYS A 35 -3.73 7.42 18.55
C LYS A 35 -3.79 5.94 18.90
N TYR A 36 -2.79 5.21 18.42
CA TYR A 36 -2.49 3.85 18.78
C TYR A 36 -1.32 3.88 19.77
N ILE A 37 -1.50 3.26 20.93
CA ILE A 37 -0.46 3.15 21.94
C ILE A 37 0.30 1.86 21.66
N LEU A 38 1.61 1.99 21.44
CA LEU A 38 2.51 0.83 21.44
C LEU A 38 2.63 0.36 22.89
N ASP A 39 2.32 -0.90 23.17
CA ASP A 39 2.64 -1.48 24.46
C ASP A 39 4.17 -1.40 24.67
N ASP A 40 4.61 -0.97 25.87
CA ASP A 40 6.01 -0.63 26.23
C ASP A 40 7.05 -1.73 25.98
N HIS A 41 6.63 -2.93 25.59
CA HIS A 41 7.49 -4.06 25.26
C HIS A 41 7.65 -4.31 23.76
N HIS A 42 7.00 -3.53 22.90
CA HIS A 42 6.98 -3.73 21.46
C HIS A 42 7.59 -2.54 20.71
N GLU A 43 8.92 -2.47 20.72
CA GLU A 43 9.65 -1.81 19.63
C GLU A 43 9.25 -2.48 18.31
N GLY A 44 8.39 -1.83 17.53
CA GLY A 44 7.84 -2.39 16.30
C GLY A 44 8.69 -2.02 15.08
N ILE A 45 9.08 -3.03 14.31
CA ILE A 45 9.52 -2.84 12.92
C ILE A 45 8.26 -2.93 12.06
N PHE A 46 8.03 -1.88 11.26
CA PHE A 46 6.86 -1.78 10.40
C PHE A 46 7.29 -1.67 8.93
N GLU A 47 6.57 -2.35 8.05
CA GLU A 47 6.71 -2.18 6.60
C GLU A 47 5.91 -0.96 6.15
N VAL A 48 6.50 -0.06 5.39
CA VAL A 48 5.79 1.08 4.81
C VAL A 48 5.07 0.65 3.54
N ILE A 49 3.73 0.65 3.61
CA ILE A 49 2.89 0.30 2.48
C ILE A 49 2.87 1.44 1.47
N TYR A 50 2.63 2.69 1.88
CA TYR A 50 2.63 3.82 0.94
C TYR A 50 2.84 5.15 1.68
N GLU A 51 3.33 6.12 0.93
CA GLU A 51 3.43 7.52 1.34
C GLU A 51 2.19 8.28 0.85
N PHE A 52 1.67 9.20 1.67
CA PHE A 52 0.56 10.07 1.30
C PHE A 52 0.74 11.47 1.91
N ASP A 53 -0.18 12.39 1.58
CA ASP A 53 -0.14 13.78 2.06
C ASP A 53 1.21 14.44 1.77
N HIS A 54 1.52 14.60 0.48
CA HIS A 54 2.79 15.16 0.00
C HIS A 54 4.06 14.42 0.46
N LYS A 55 3.94 13.12 0.77
CA LYS A 55 5.01 12.24 1.28
C LYS A 55 5.44 12.52 2.72
N GLU A 56 4.65 13.29 3.47
CA GLU A 56 4.91 13.57 4.89
C GLU A 56 4.29 12.52 5.82
N LYS A 57 3.33 11.74 5.32
CA LYS A 57 2.64 10.71 6.10
C LYS A 57 2.83 9.33 5.50
N LEU A 58 2.91 8.35 6.39
CA LEU A 58 3.20 6.96 6.06
C LEU A 58 2.03 6.08 6.49
N ALA A 59 1.59 5.20 5.61
CA ALA A 59 0.80 4.03 5.98
C ALA A 59 1.75 2.86 6.20
N ILE A 60 1.79 2.34 7.42
CA ILE A 60 2.74 1.32 7.86
C ILE A 60 2.00 0.07 8.31
N LYS A 61 2.63 -1.10 8.19
CA LYS A 61 2.05 -2.40 8.49
C LYS A 61 2.88 -3.14 9.51
N ASN A 62 2.21 -3.70 10.52
CA ASN A 62 2.77 -4.72 11.39
C ASN A 62 1.83 -5.93 11.40
N GLN A 63 2.33 -7.07 10.93
CA GLN A 63 1.61 -8.35 10.81
C GLN A 63 0.24 -8.22 10.10
N ASN A 64 -0.81 -7.89 10.84
CA ASN A 64 -2.19 -7.83 10.38
C ASN A 64 -2.85 -6.44 10.48
N GLN A 65 -2.17 -5.44 11.03
CA GLN A 65 -2.74 -4.11 11.21
C GLN A 65 -2.03 -3.06 10.36
N ILE A 66 -2.81 -2.19 9.73
CA ILE A 66 -2.34 -0.98 9.07
C ILE A 66 -2.49 0.16 10.08
N LEU A 67 -1.39 0.88 10.29
CA LEU A 67 -1.30 2.06 11.12
C LEU A 67 -0.78 3.22 10.28
N TYR A 68 -0.87 4.42 10.82
CA TYR A 68 -0.44 5.65 10.19
C TYR A 68 0.54 6.38 11.10
N ALA A 69 1.56 7.01 10.51
CA ALA A 69 2.58 7.75 11.24
C ALA A 69 3.08 8.93 10.41
N ASN A 70 3.61 9.97 11.07
CA ASN A 70 4.33 11.00 10.34
C ASN A 70 5.73 10.50 9.97
N LYS A 71 6.21 10.88 8.79
CA LYS A 71 7.52 10.44 8.27
C LYS A 71 8.70 10.88 9.15
N HIS A 72 8.59 12.04 9.79
CA HIS A 72 9.63 12.55 10.68
C HIS A 72 9.63 11.91 12.09
N GLU A 73 8.57 11.17 12.45
CA GLU A 73 8.44 10.48 13.74
C GLU A 73 8.93 9.02 13.70
N VAL A 74 9.36 8.54 12.52
CA VAL A 74 9.84 7.17 12.33
C VAL A 74 11.32 7.15 11.96
N ILE A 75 11.97 6.04 12.27
CA ILE A 75 13.39 5.85 11.95
C ILE A 75 13.50 4.93 10.73
N PRO A 76 14.06 5.42 9.61
CA PRO A 76 14.26 4.60 8.42
C PRO A 76 15.26 3.47 8.70
N MET A 77 14.92 2.25 8.24
CA MET A 77 15.82 1.09 8.26
C MET A 77 16.30 0.74 6.84
N LEU A 78 17.62 0.73 6.67
CA LEU A 78 18.30 0.51 5.39
C LEU A 78 18.55 -0.97 5.13
N PHE A 79 18.12 -1.47 3.98
CA PHE A 79 18.41 -2.84 3.57
C PHE A 79 19.90 -3.06 3.30
N SER A 80 20.46 -4.13 3.86
CA SER A 80 21.74 -4.67 3.42
C SER A 80 21.56 -5.89 2.52
N ASP A 81 20.53 -6.68 2.77
CA ASP A 81 20.21 -7.90 2.06
C ASP A 81 18.70 -8.17 2.12
N TYR A 82 18.18 -8.78 1.07
CA TYR A 82 16.78 -9.13 0.93
C TYR A 82 16.60 -10.30 -0.06
N ASP A 83 16.11 -11.43 0.44
CA ASP A 83 15.68 -12.56 -0.38
C ASP A 83 14.15 -12.61 -0.45
N ILE A 84 13.63 -12.27 -1.63
CA ILE A 84 12.20 -12.26 -1.95
C ILE A 84 11.57 -13.65 -1.79
N ARG A 85 12.30 -14.74 -2.09
CA ARG A 85 11.72 -16.09 -2.10
C ARG A 85 11.45 -16.60 -0.70
N THR A 86 12.37 -16.33 0.21
CA THR A 86 12.30 -16.78 1.60
C THR A 86 11.77 -15.70 2.54
N ASN A 87 11.52 -14.48 2.04
CA ASN A 87 11.15 -13.30 2.82
C ASN A 87 12.15 -13.00 3.95
N LYS A 88 13.43 -13.26 3.69
CA LYS A 88 14.53 -12.98 4.61
C LYS A 88 15.14 -11.63 4.29
N TRP A 89 15.37 -10.83 5.31
CA TRP A 89 15.91 -9.50 5.15
C TRP A 89 16.75 -9.09 6.34
N THR A 90 17.77 -8.30 6.03
CA THR A 90 18.65 -7.68 7.02
C THR A 90 18.62 -6.19 6.81
N VAL A 91 18.39 -5.45 7.89
CA VAL A 91 18.28 -4.00 7.87
C VAL A 91 19.17 -3.37 8.93
N PHE A 92 19.54 -2.11 8.69
CA PHE A 92 20.37 -1.30 9.55
C PHE A 92 19.66 0.00 9.87
N PHE A 93 19.69 0.43 11.11
CA PHE A 93 19.14 1.72 11.49
C PHE A 93 20.04 2.40 12.52
N TYR A 94 19.92 3.73 12.61
CA TYR A 94 20.72 4.51 13.54
C TYR A 94 19.84 4.98 14.70
N HIS A 95 20.15 4.50 15.91
CA HIS A 95 19.55 4.98 17.16
C HIS A 95 20.63 5.09 18.22
N LYS A 96 21.21 6.30 18.38
CA LYS A 96 22.45 6.60 19.13
C LYS A 96 23.71 5.92 18.56
N GLN A 97 23.58 4.66 18.14
CA GLN A 97 24.57 3.86 17.43
C GLN A 97 23.91 3.09 16.28
N TRP A 98 24.73 2.51 15.40
CA TRP A 98 24.23 1.68 14.31
C TRP A 98 23.86 0.30 14.83
N ILE A 99 22.65 -0.12 14.49
CA ILE A 99 22.09 -1.41 14.90
C ILE A 99 21.71 -2.16 13.63
N LYS A 100 22.18 -3.41 13.54
CA LYS A 100 21.77 -4.40 12.55
C LYS A 100 20.64 -5.24 13.13
N TYR A 101 19.62 -5.48 12.33
CA TYR A 101 18.56 -6.44 12.64
C TYR A 101 18.43 -7.46 11.51
N ASN A 102 18.40 -8.74 11.88
CA ASN A 102 18.13 -9.86 10.98
C ASN A 102 16.76 -10.46 11.34
N ASN A 103 15.84 -10.49 10.38
CA ASN A 103 14.49 -11.00 10.63
C ASN A 103 14.43 -12.52 10.80
N GLU A 104 15.38 -13.28 10.24
CA GLU A 104 15.44 -14.73 10.36
C GLU A 104 15.84 -15.13 11.78
N GLU A 105 16.85 -14.47 12.32
CA GLU A 105 17.35 -14.77 13.67
C GLU A 105 16.59 -14.02 14.77
N ASN A 106 15.77 -13.03 14.40
CA ASN A 106 15.10 -12.10 15.31
C ASN A 106 16.07 -11.48 16.33
N LYS A 107 17.24 -11.04 15.85
CA LYS A 107 18.33 -10.52 16.68
C LYS A 107 18.76 -9.12 16.27
N TYR A 108 19.03 -8.32 17.29
CA TYR A 108 19.70 -7.03 17.17
C TYR A 108 21.18 -7.18 17.51
N CYS A 109 22.03 -6.61 16.67
CA CYS A 109 23.46 -6.55 16.92
C CYS A 109 23.95 -5.12 16.71
N GLU A 110 24.69 -4.60 17.67
CA GLU A 110 25.43 -3.35 17.50
C GLU A 110 26.56 -3.56 16.50
N VAL A 111 26.73 -2.59 15.60
CA VAL A 111 27.67 -2.71 14.49
C VAL A 111 28.31 -1.36 14.22
N ASN A 112 29.56 -1.38 13.77
CA ASN A 112 30.18 -0.19 13.21
C ASN A 112 30.15 -0.27 11.69
N ILE A 113 29.56 0.73 11.04
CA ILE A 113 29.45 0.77 9.58
C ILE A 113 30.68 1.51 9.04
N SER A 114 31.60 0.76 8.45
CA SER A 114 32.81 1.31 7.83
C SER A 114 32.52 2.09 6.55
N ASN A 115 31.51 1.69 5.76
CA ASN A 115 31.12 2.36 4.53
C ASN A 115 29.60 2.52 4.38
N LEU A 116 29.10 3.69 4.76
CA LEU A 116 27.67 4.02 4.69
C LEU A 116 27.16 4.17 3.25
N TRP A 117 27.99 4.63 2.32
CA TRP A 117 27.60 4.80 0.92
C TRP A 117 27.34 3.47 0.22
N GLU A 118 28.13 2.44 0.54
CA GLU A 118 27.88 1.10 0.02
C GLU A 118 26.54 0.55 0.53
N LEU A 119 26.23 0.75 1.82
CA LEU A 119 24.95 0.35 2.38
C LEU A 119 23.78 1.10 1.72
N LEU A 120 23.92 2.42 1.50
CA LEU A 120 22.91 3.20 0.80
C LEU A 120 22.70 2.71 -0.64
N ALA A 121 23.77 2.38 -1.36
CA ALA A 121 23.67 1.85 -2.72
C ALA A 121 22.93 0.50 -2.75
N LYS A 122 23.27 -0.42 -1.82
CA LYS A 122 22.56 -1.70 -1.66
C LYS A 122 21.09 -1.48 -1.32
N HIS A 123 20.81 -0.58 -0.39
CA HIS A 123 19.46 -0.25 0.02
C HIS A 123 18.62 0.27 -1.15
N LEU A 124 19.13 1.25 -1.90
CA LEU A 124 18.41 1.84 -3.05
C LEU A 124 18.16 0.80 -4.15
N LYS A 125 19.12 -0.10 -4.40
CA LYS A 125 18.95 -1.19 -5.36
C LYS A 125 17.80 -2.10 -4.95
N ILE A 126 17.81 -2.59 -3.70
CA ILE A 126 16.78 -3.48 -3.16
C ILE A 126 15.42 -2.78 -3.16
N LEU A 127 15.37 -1.52 -2.70
CA LEU A 127 14.14 -0.73 -2.65
C LEU A 127 13.52 -0.58 -4.05
N ASN A 128 14.33 -0.26 -5.06
CA ASN A 128 13.87 -0.15 -6.44
C ASN A 128 13.34 -1.49 -6.98
N GLU A 129 14.00 -2.61 -6.67
CA GLU A 129 13.50 -3.94 -7.07
C GLU A 129 12.12 -4.24 -6.44
N LEU A 130 11.95 -3.96 -5.15
CA LEU A 130 10.68 -4.16 -4.43
C LEU A 130 9.57 -3.25 -4.95
N GLN A 131 9.86 -1.97 -5.16
CA GLN A 131 8.89 -1.00 -5.69
C GLN A 131 8.45 -1.38 -7.10
N ASN A 132 9.36 -1.82 -7.97
CA ASN A 132 9.01 -2.29 -9.32
C ASN A 132 8.12 -3.54 -9.28
N GLN A 133 8.40 -4.51 -8.39
CA GLN A 133 7.54 -5.68 -8.24
C GLN A 133 6.13 -5.30 -7.80
N LYS A 134 6.02 -4.43 -6.80
CA LYS A 134 4.73 -3.94 -6.31
C LYS A 134 3.97 -3.17 -7.40
N TYR A 135 4.66 -2.34 -8.18
CA TYR A 135 4.08 -1.63 -9.30
C TYR A 135 3.52 -2.58 -10.35
N VAL A 136 4.28 -3.60 -10.76
CA VAL A 136 3.84 -4.62 -11.72
C VAL A 136 2.60 -5.37 -11.21
N LEU A 137 2.58 -5.77 -9.94
CA LEU A 137 1.43 -6.44 -9.33
C LEU A 137 0.18 -5.54 -9.31
N SER A 138 0.35 -4.27 -8.94
CA SER A 138 -0.74 -3.28 -8.92
C SER A 138 -1.30 -3.05 -10.31
N MET A 139 -0.43 -2.93 -11.32
CA MET A 139 -0.83 -2.82 -12.72
C MET A 139 -1.59 -4.05 -13.22
N LYS A 140 -1.11 -5.27 -12.90
CA LYS A 140 -1.82 -6.50 -13.25
C LYS A 140 -3.21 -6.55 -12.65
N LYS A 141 -3.36 -6.14 -11.38
CA LYS A 141 -4.67 -6.08 -10.71
C LYS A 141 -5.60 -5.07 -11.39
N LEU A 142 -5.13 -3.85 -11.65
CA LEU A 142 -5.91 -2.81 -12.33
C LEU A 142 -6.36 -3.24 -13.73
N LEU A 143 -5.48 -3.85 -14.52
CA LEU A 143 -5.82 -4.37 -15.83
C LEU A 143 -6.87 -5.48 -15.75
N GLY A 144 -6.70 -6.41 -14.80
CA GLY A 144 -7.69 -7.46 -14.54
C GLY A 144 -9.07 -6.91 -14.17
N ASP A 145 -9.13 -5.92 -13.28
CA ASP A 145 -10.38 -5.28 -12.88
C ASP A 145 -11.03 -4.51 -14.05
N ASN A 146 -10.25 -3.86 -14.90
CA ASN A 146 -10.75 -3.20 -16.10
C ASN A 146 -11.32 -4.17 -17.13
N ILE A 147 -10.69 -5.35 -17.32
CA ILE A 147 -11.21 -6.40 -18.20
C ILE A 147 -12.58 -6.87 -17.69
N LYS A 148 -12.70 -7.16 -16.38
CA LYS A 148 -13.98 -7.57 -15.77
C LYS A 148 -15.07 -6.52 -15.97
N LYS A 149 -14.77 -5.24 -15.68
CA LYS A 149 -15.71 -4.13 -15.90
C LYS A 149 -16.14 -4.02 -17.36
N ARG A 150 -15.23 -4.25 -18.31
CA ARG A 150 -15.56 -4.24 -19.74
C ARG A 150 -16.53 -5.37 -20.10
N GLU A 151 -16.34 -6.58 -19.57
CA GLU A 151 -17.29 -7.68 -19.76
C GLU A 151 -18.68 -7.36 -19.20
N ASP A 152 -18.74 -6.74 -18.03
CA ASP A 152 -20.00 -6.33 -17.41
C ASP A 152 -20.72 -5.25 -18.25
N ILE A 153 -19.98 -4.28 -18.80
CA ILE A 153 -20.53 -3.29 -19.74
C ILE A 153 -21.12 -3.98 -20.98
N ILE A 154 -20.42 -4.96 -21.56
CA ILE A 154 -20.91 -5.70 -22.73
C ILE A 154 -22.21 -6.45 -22.38
N LYS A 155 -22.26 -7.14 -21.23
CA LYS A 155 -23.47 -7.82 -20.75
C LYS A 155 -24.63 -6.85 -20.57
N LEU A 156 -24.40 -5.70 -19.95
CA LEU A 156 -25.41 -4.66 -19.76
C LEU A 156 -25.90 -4.07 -21.08
N SER A 157 -25.00 -3.81 -22.04
CA SER A 157 -25.35 -3.33 -23.37
C SER A 157 -26.22 -4.34 -24.12
N ASN A 158 -25.83 -5.61 -24.12
CA ASN A 158 -26.63 -6.69 -24.73
C ASN A 158 -27.99 -6.86 -24.03
N GLY A 159 -28.02 -6.73 -22.70
CA GLY A 159 -29.26 -6.73 -21.91
C GLY A 159 -30.19 -5.59 -22.31
N LYS A 160 -29.67 -4.37 -22.44
CA LYS A 160 -30.42 -3.19 -22.91
C LYS A 160 -31.03 -3.44 -24.29
N ASP A 161 -30.26 -3.96 -25.24
CA ASP A 161 -30.76 -4.24 -26.60
C ASP A 161 -31.84 -5.32 -26.61
N SER A 162 -31.68 -6.35 -25.77
CA SER A 162 -32.70 -7.40 -25.59
C SER A 162 -34.01 -6.84 -25.02
N ILE A 163 -33.92 -6.00 -23.98
CA ILE A 163 -35.09 -5.33 -23.38
C ILE A 163 -35.75 -4.41 -24.41
N LEU A 164 -34.98 -3.61 -25.14
CA LEU A 164 -35.49 -2.71 -26.18
C LEU A 164 -36.22 -3.51 -27.27
N LYS A 165 -35.63 -4.62 -27.75
CA LYS A 165 -36.29 -5.51 -28.72
C LYS A 165 -37.59 -6.08 -28.18
N ARG A 166 -37.64 -6.50 -26.91
CA ARG A 166 -38.86 -7.01 -26.27
C ARG A 166 -39.93 -5.91 -26.17
N TYR A 167 -39.55 -4.72 -25.72
CA TYR A 167 -40.44 -3.56 -25.65
C TYR A 167 -41.03 -3.20 -27.02
N LEU A 168 -40.20 -3.13 -28.07
CA LEU A 168 -40.66 -2.85 -29.43
C LEU A 168 -41.62 -3.92 -29.95
N LYS A 169 -41.34 -5.21 -29.71
CA LYS A 169 -42.26 -6.31 -30.06
C LYS A 169 -43.59 -6.19 -29.32
N LEU A 170 -43.58 -5.92 -28.02
CA LEU A 170 -44.79 -5.69 -27.22
C LEU A 170 -45.64 -4.55 -27.79
N ARG A 171 -45.01 -3.43 -28.14
CA ARG A 171 -45.67 -2.24 -28.71
C ARG A 171 -46.26 -2.47 -30.11
N GLN A 172 -45.70 -3.41 -30.88
CA GLN A 172 -46.23 -3.79 -32.19
C GLN A 172 -47.50 -4.64 -32.09
N SER A 173 -47.69 -5.41 -31.01
CA SER A 173 -48.91 -6.19 -30.80
C SER A 173 -50.10 -5.34 -30.34
N LYS A 174 -51.33 -5.71 -30.72
CA LYS A 174 -52.56 -4.96 -30.37
C LYS A 174 -52.77 -4.86 -28.85
N LEU A 175 -52.64 -5.99 -28.13
CA LEU A 175 -52.78 -6.07 -26.67
C LEU A 175 -51.59 -5.43 -25.93
N GLY A 176 -50.36 -5.69 -26.39
CA GLY A 176 -49.17 -5.11 -25.76
C GLY A 176 -49.08 -3.59 -25.94
N ARG A 177 -49.60 -3.03 -27.04
CA ARG A 177 -49.71 -1.58 -27.21
C ARG A 177 -50.63 -0.92 -26.17
N ILE A 178 -51.74 -1.58 -25.81
CA ILE A 178 -52.66 -1.11 -24.76
C ILE A 178 -51.97 -1.19 -23.39
N GLN A 179 -51.29 -2.29 -23.09
CA GLN A 179 -50.54 -2.46 -21.84
C GLN A 179 -49.41 -1.44 -21.66
N VAL A 180 -48.62 -1.19 -22.71
CA VAL A 180 -47.55 -0.19 -22.69
C VAL A 180 -48.11 1.22 -22.46
N LYS A 181 -49.19 1.60 -23.15
CA LYS A 181 -49.86 2.90 -22.94
C LYS A 181 -50.38 3.08 -21.51
N LEU A 182 -50.97 2.03 -20.93
CA LEU A 182 -51.47 2.03 -19.55
C LEU A 182 -50.34 2.15 -18.52
N TRP A 183 -49.16 1.62 -18.83
CA TRP A 183 -47.99 1.71 -17.96
C TRP A 183 -47.33 3.10 -18.07
N GLU A 184 -47.13 3.60 -19.29
CA GLU A 184 -46.61 4.96 -19.56
C GLU A 184 -47.51 6.06 -18.96
N SER A 185 -48.83 5.86 -18.87
CA SER A 185 -49.73 6.84 -18.25
C SER A 185 -49.77 6.80 -16.71
N ARG A 186 -49.16 5.79 -16.08
CA ARG A 186 -49.06 5.63 -14.62
C ARG A 186 -47.67 5.97 -14.07
N SER A 187 -46.69 6.12 -14.97
CA SER A 187 -45.31 6.49 -14.68
C SER A 187 -45.17 8.01 -14.69
#